data_AF-A0A8C2VJQ2-F1
#
_entry.id   AF-A0A8C2VJQ2-F1
#
_cell.length_a   1.000
_cell.length_b   1.000
_cell.length_c   1.000
_cell.angle_alpha   90.00
_cell.angle_beta   90.00
_cell.angle_gamma   90.00
#
_symmetry.space_group_name_H-M   'P 1'
#
loop_
_entity.id
_entity.type
_entity.pdbx_description
1 polymer ?
#
loop_
_entity_poly.entity_id
_entity_poly.type
_entity_poly.pdbx_seq_one_letter_code
_entity_poly.pdbx_strand_id
1 'polypeptide(L)'
;MRQLKFNTSEEHHADLHCWRIKWKHRGKDIELLSTIYEALHLPDIKFFPNVYALLKVLCILPVMKVENERYENGRKRLKAYLRNTLTDQRSSNLALLNINFDIKHDLDLMVDTYIKLYTSKSELPTDNSETVENT
;
A
#
# COMPACT_ATOMS: atom_id res chain seq x y z
N MET A 1 5.68 10.66 -2.15
CA MET A 1 5.05 10.37 -3.47
C MET A 1 6.10 10.52 -4.55
N ARG A 2 6.38 9.48 -5.35
CA ARG A 2 7.26 9.62 -6.53
C ARG A 2 6.41 10.21 -7.66
N GLN A 3 6.81 11.37 -8.19
CA GLN A 3 6.12 12.04 -9.30
C GLN A 3 6.11 11.13 -10.53
N LEU A 4 4.95 10.97 -11.18
CA LEU A 4 4.89 10.45 -12.55
C LEU A 4 5.37 11.57 -13.49
N LYS A 5 6.47 11.33 -14.20
CA LYS A 5 6.95 12.19 -15.27
C LYS A 5 6.74 11.45 -16.58
N PHE A 6 6.00 12.08 -17.49
CA PHE A 6 5.89 11.67 -18.88
C PHE A 6 6.86 12.52 -19.69
N ASN A 7 7.55 11.93 -20.67
CA ASN A 7 8.45 12.67 -21.54
C ASN A 7 7.68 13.42 -22.65
N THR A 8 8.37 14.14 -23.53
CA THR A 8 7.80 14.88 -24.67
C THR A 8 6.98 13.97 -25.62
N SER A 9 6.03 14.55 -26.35
CA SER A 9 5.05 13.83 -27.21
C SER A 9 5.69 12.95 -28.31
N GLU A 10 6.85 13.35 -28.83
CA GLU A 10 7.56 12.59 -29.87
C GLU A 10 8.26 11.34 -29.31
N GLU A 11 8.86 11.43 -28.12
CA GLU A 11 9.50 10.31 -27.43
C GLU A 11 8.47 9.23 -27.02
N HIS A 12 7.23 9.63 -26.71
CA HIS A 12 6.14 8.71 -26.39
C HIS A 12 5.84 7.70 -27.50
N HIS A 13 5.76 8.18 -28.75
CA HIS A 13 5.41 7.33 -29.88
C HIS A 13 6.54 6.36 -30.22
N ALA A 14 7.79 6.83 -30.14
CA ALA A 14 8.96 5.99 -30.35
C ALA A 14 9.09 4.89 -29.28
N ASP A 15 8.94 5.24 -27.99
CA ASP A 15 8.98 4.28 -26.88
C ASP A 15 7.91 3.19 -27.01
N LEU A 16 6.67 3.59 -27.26
CA LEU A 16 5.55 2.66 -27.43
C LEU A 16 5.74 1.78 -28.67
N HIS A 17 6.28 2.34 -29.75
CA HIS A 17 6.56 1.61 -30.97
C HIS A 17 7.68 0.58 -30.79
N CYS A 18 8.79 0.97 -30.16
CA CYS A 18 9.90 0.07 -29.82
C CYS A 18 9.45 -1.04 -28.87
N TRP A 19 8.65 -0.72 -27.85
CA TRP A 19 8.04 -1.72 -26.96
C TRP A 19 7.14 -2.68 -27.73
N ARG A 20 6.28 -2.17 -28.61
CA ARG A 20 5.41 -3.00 -29.46
C ARG A 20 6.21 -3.94 -30.36
N ILE A 21 7.25 -3.47 -31.02
CA ILE A 21 8.13 -4.29 -31.86
C ILE A 21 8.80 -5.38 -31.03
N LYS A 22 9.34 -5.03 -29.87
CA LYS A 22 9.97 -5.99 -28.94
C LYS A 22 9.03 -7.13 -28.56
N TRP A 23 7.77 -6.82 -28.28
CA TRP A 23 6.75 -7.83 -27.97
C TRP A 23 6.24 -8.60 -29.19
N LYS A 24 6.26 -7.99 -30.38
CA LYS A 24 5.88 -8.63 -31.65
C LYS A 24 6.91 -9.68 -32.12
N HIS A 25 8.20 -9.44 -31.86
CA HIS A 25 9.32 -10.32 -32.23
C HIS A 25 9.82 -11.20 -31.09
N ARG A 26 9.08 -11.23 -29.97
CA ARG A 26 9.35 -12.07 -28.81
C ARG A 26 9.37 -13.55 -29.22
N GLY A 27 10.48 -14.25 -28.89
CA GLY A 27 10.58 -15.71 -29.01
C GLY A 27 9.63 -16.44 -28.06
N LYS A 28 9.32 -17.72 -28.32
CA LYS A 28 8.31 -18.49 -27.59
C LYS A 28 8.57 -18.61 -26.06
N ASP A 29 9.76 -18.28 -25.55
CA ASP A 29 10.27 -18.55 -24.19
C ASP A 29 10.00 -17.48 -23.10
N ILE A 30 9.03 -16.59 -23.27
CA ILE A 30 8.73 -15.48 -22.32
C ILE A 30 7.22 -15.46 -22.08
N GLU A 31 6.65 -16.37 -21.31
CA GLU A 31 5.20 -16.43 -21.06
C GLU A 31 4.55 -15.03 -21.05
N LEU A 32 3.50 -14.87 -21.88
CA LEU A 32 2.82 -13.59 -22.05
C LEU A 32 2.51 -13.04 -20.66
N LEU A 33 3.04 -11.87 -20.33
CA LEU A 33 2.84 -11.24 -19.02
C LEU A 33 1.36 -11.25 -18.71
N SER A 34 0.97 -12.14 -17.80
CA SER A 34 -0.42 -12.37 -17.44
C SER A 34 -0.93 -11.20 -16.60
N THR A 35 0.01 -10.52 -15.92
CA THR A 35 -0.27 -9.46 -14.97
C THR A 35 0.65 -8.26 -15.18
N ILE A 36 0.13 -7.05 -14.99
CA ILE A 36 0.93 -5.81 -15.01
C ILE A 36 2.08 -5.83 -13.99
N TYR A 37 1.92 -6.57 -12.89
CA TYR A 37 2.96 -6.79 -11.89
C TYR A 37 4.22 -7.45 -12.49
N GLU A 38 4.03 -8.47 -13.32
CA GLU A 38 5.11 -9.14 -14.03
C GLU A 38 5.74 -8.18 -15.03
N ALA A 39 4.92 -7.36 -15.70
CA ALA A 39 5.38 -6.37 -16.67
C ALA A 39 6.29 -5.32 -16.03
N LEU A 40 5.94 -4.89 -14.81
CA LEU A 40 6.73 -3.96 -14.00
C LEU A 40 8.01 -4.57 -13.43
N HIS A 41 8.09 -5.90 -13.32
CA HIS A 41 9.28 -6.62 -12.84
C HIS A 41 10.32 -6.91 -13.92
N LEU A 42 9.99 -6.67 -15.19
CA LEU A 42 10.96 -6.84 -16.28
C LEU A 42 12.15 -5.89 -16.09
N PRO A 43 13.40 -6.39 -16.17
CA PRO A 43 14.57 -5.54 -16.04
C PRO A 43 14.59 -4.44 -17.11
N ASP A 44 14.06 -4.76 -18.29
CA ASP A 44 14.08 -3.88 -19.44
C ASP A 44 13.02 -2.79 -19.43
N ILE A 45 12.01 -2.87 -18.56
CA ILE A 45 10.92 -1.88 -18.51
C ILE A 45 11.44 -0.48 -18.16
N LYS A 46 12.60 -0.42 -17.48
CA LYS A 46 13.27 0.83 -17.10
C LYS A 46 13.78 1.64 -18.29
N PHE A 47 14.01 0.98 -19.44
CA PHE A 47 14.42 1.64 -20.68
C PHE A 47 13.24 2.24 -21.46
N PHE A 48 12.00 1.96 -21.03
CA PHE A 48 10.78 2.47 -21.65
C PHE A 48 10.00 3.31 -20.62
N PRO A 49 10.48 4.51 -20.27
CA PRO A 49 9.95 5.31 -19.16
C PRO A 49 8.46 5.63 -19.33
N ASN A 50 8.00 5.84 -20.57
CA ASN A 50 6.60 6.12 -20.86
C ASN A 50 5.69 4.88 -20.69
N VAL A 51 6.16 3.71 -21.14
CA VAL A 51 5.45 2.43 -20.92
C VAL A 51 5.38 2.11 -19.43
N TYR A 52 6.49 2.32 -18.72
CA TYR A 52 6.56 2.14 -17.27
C TYR A 52 5.59 3.06 -16.52
N ALA A 53 5.47 4.32 -16.94
CA ALA A 53 4.51 5.27 -16.39
C ALA A 53 3.06 4.81 -16.62
N LEU A 54 2.73 4.35 -17.84
CA LEU A 54 1.39 3.82 -18.16
C LEU A 54 1.05 2.57 -17.33
N LEU A 55 1.97 1.61 -17.21
CA LEU A 55 1.77 0.42 -16.36
C LEU A 55 1.53 0.79 -14.90
N LYS A 56 2.21 1.82 -14.38
CA LYS A 56 1.96 2.33 -13.03
C LYS A 56 0.58 2.95 -12.88
N VAL A 57 0.15 3.78 -13.84
CA VAL A 57 -1.21 4.34 -13.83
C VAL A 57 -2.24 3.20 -13.82
N LEU A 58 -2.06 2.20 -14.68
CA LEU A 58 -2.94 1.04 -14.75
C LEU A 58 -2.99 0.25 -13.43
N CYS A 59 -1.86 0.10 -12.72
CA CYS A 59 -1.84 -0.52 -11.38
C CYS A 59 -2.60 0.27 -10.31
N ILE A 60 -2.74 1.59 -10.46
CA ILE A 60 -3.41 2.46 -9.49
C ILE A 60 -4.90 2.59 -9.81
N LEU A 61 -5.28 2.41 -11.08
CA LEU A 61 -6.67 2.49 -11.49
C LEU A 61 -7.47 1.30 -10.90
N PRO A 62 -8.60 1.56 -10.22
CA PRO A 62 -9.48 0.52 -9.67
C PRO A 62 -10.20 -0.30 -10.76
N VAL A 63 -9.85 -0.10 -12.03
CA VAL A 63 -10.41 -0.78 -13.21
C VAL A 63 -9.86 -2.20 -13.33
N MET A 64 -8.69 -2.47 -12.78
CA MET A 64 -8.12 -3.81 -12.80
C MET A 64 -8.50 -4.60 -11.56
N LYS A 65 -9.27 -5.66 -11.77
CA LYS A 65 -9.44 -6.72 -10.80
C LYS A 65 -8.08 -7.37 -10.60
N VAL A 66 -7.33 -6.94 -9.59
CA VAL A 66 -6.07 -7.59 -9.23
C VAL A 66 -6.46 -8.97 -8.70
N GLU A 67 -6.26 -10.02 -9.52
CA GLU A 67 -6.41 -11.42 -9.11
C GLU A 67 -5.26 -11.83 -8.19
N ASN A 68 -5.07 -11.09 -7.11
CA ASN A 68 -4.13 -11.44 -6.07
C ASN A 68 -4.94 -11.83 -4.84
N GLU A 69 -4.87 -13.12 -4.51
CA GLU A 69 -5.59 -13.74 -3.40
C GLU A 69 -5.43 -12.96 -2.09
N ARG A 70 -4.29 -12.29 -1.88
CA ARG A 70 -4.05 -11.46 -0.70
C ARG A 70 -4.99 -10.25 -0.62
N TYR A 71 -5.25 -9.59 -1.74
CA TYR A 71 -6.15 -8.44 -1.78
C TYR A 71 -7.60 -8.88 -1.55
N GLU A 72 -8.03 -10.00 -2.15
CA GLU A 72 -9.36 -10.55 -1.91
C GLU A 72 -9.54 -11.00 -0.45
N ASN A 73 -8.52 -11.57 0.18
CA ASN A 73 -8.56 -11.93 1.59
C ASN A 73 -8.65 -10.69 2.50
N GLY A 74 -7.87 -9.64 2.23
CA GLY A 74 -8.00 -8.36 2.93
C GLY A 74 -9.41 -7.75 2.79
N ARG A 75 -9.99 -7.82 1.59
CA ARG A 75 -11.35 -7.32 1.31
C ARG A 75 -12.43 -8.13 2.03
N LYS A 76 -12.29 -9.46 2.08
CA LYS A 76 -13.16 -10.35 2.88
C LYS A 76 -13.10 -10.01 4.37
N ARG A 77 -11.91 -9.76 4.92
CA ARG A 77 -11.73 -9.36 6.33
C ARG A 77 -12.34 -8.00 6.63
N LEU A 78 -12.14 -6.99 5.77
CA LEU A 78 -12.82 -5.70 5.92
C LEU A 78 -14.34 -5.85 5.90
N LYS A 79 -14.88 -6.65 4.97
CA LYS A 79 -16.32 -6.89 4.90
C LYS A 79 -16.84 -7.59 6.17
N ALA A 80 -16.09 -8.54 6.72
CA ALA A 80 -16.41 -9.19 7.98
C ALA A 80 -16.38 -8.21 9.17
N TYR A 81 -15.36 -7.35 9.25
CA TYR A 81 -15.27 -6.28 10.25
C TYR A 81 -16.49 -5.36 10.20
N LEU A 82 -16.85 -4.87 9.00
CA LEU A 82 -18.01 -4.01 8.83
C LEU A 82 -19.32 -4.73 9.22
N ARG A 83 -19.45 -6.04 8.97
CA ARG A 83 -20.66 -6.78 9.33
C ARG A 83 -20.76 -7.08 10.83
N ASN A 84 -19.63 -7.35 11.48
CA ASN A 84 -19.58 -7.81 12.87
C ASN A 84 -19.41 -6.66 13.88
N THR A 85 -19.03 -5.47 13.43
CA THR A 85 -18.83 -4.29 14.29
C THR A 85 -19.92 -3.26 14.06
N LEU A 86 -20.56 -2.84 15.15
CA LEU A 86 -21.55 -1.77 15.18
C LEU A 86 -20.94 -0.44 14.71
N THR A 87 -21.74 0.41 14.07
CA THR A 87 -21.26 1.64 13.42
C THR A 87 -20.55 2.60 14.38
N ASP A 88 -20.97 2.66 15.63
CA ASP A 88 -20.38 3.48 16.70
C ASP A 88 -19.00 2.96 17.17
N GLN A 89 -18.74 1.66 17.04
CA GLN A 89 -17.48 1.02 17.41
C GLN A 89 -16.49 0.91 16.23
N ARG A 90 -16.85 1.45 15.06
CA ARG A 90 -15.98 1.40 13.87
C ARG A 90 -14.89 2.46 13.96
N SER A 91 -13.64 2.04 13.82
CA SER A 91 -12.49 2.95 13.70
C SER A 91 -11.60 2.54 12.55
N SER A 92 -10.99 3.53 11.89
CA SER A 92 -10.07 3.29 10.77
C SER A 92 -8.86 2.45 11.17
N ASN A 93 -8.37 2.64 12.41
CA ASN A 93 -7.24 1.90 12.96
C ASN A 93 -7.58 0.41 13.11
N LEU A 94 -8.74 0.10 13.68
CA LEU A 94 -9.16 -1.29 13.88
C LEU A 94 -9.51 -1.98 12.56
N ALA A 95 -10.04 -1.24 11.59
CA ALA A 95 -10.24 -1.74 10.22
C ALA A 95 -8.91 -2.11 9.55
N LEU A 96 -7.87 -1.27 9.69
CA LEU A 96 -6.53 -1.53 9.16
C LEU A 96 -5.90 -2.77 9.79
N LEU A 97 -6.02 -2.95 11.11
CA LEU A 97 -5.54 -4.15 11.81
C LEU A 97 -6.27 -5.41 11.31
N ASN A 98 -7.59 -5.34 11.12
CA ASN A 98 -8.37 -6.47 10.60
C ASN A 98 -7.99 -6.86 9.16
N ILE A 99 -7.75 -5.87 8.29
CA ILE A 99 -7.32 -6.14 6.90
C ILE A 99 -5.96 -6.83 6.89
N ASN A 100 -5.02 -6.36 7.73
CA ASN A 100 -3.63 -6.77 7.74
C ASN A 100 -3.33 -7.87 8.77
N PHE A 101 -4.35 -8.56 9.29
CA PHE A 101 -4.21 -9.55 10.36
C PHE A 101 -3.14 -10.63 10.10
N ASP A 102 -2.88 -10.98 8.83
CA ASP A 102 -1.85 -11.96 8.45
C ASP A 102 -0.41 -11.49 8.67
N ILE A 103 -0.18 -10.19 8.84
CA ILE A 103 1.13 -9.65 9.18
C ILE A 103 1.39 -10.00 10.64
N LYS A 104 2.57 -10.54 10.97
CA LYS A 104 2.96 -10.74 12.37
C LYS A 104 3.10 -9.36 13.03
N HIS A 105 2.20 -9.05 13.95
CA HIS A 105 2.27 -7.83 14.75
C HIS A 105 3.01 -8.17 16.05
N ASP A 106 4.05 -7.42 16.35
CA ASP A 106 4.61 -7.37 17.69
C ASP A 106 3.68 -6.47 18.53
N LEU A 107 2.91 -7.09 19.43
CA LEU A 107 1.93 -6.40 20.25
C LEU A 107 2.61 -5.47 21.25
N ASP A 108 3.75 -5.88 21.81
CA ASP A 108 4.49 -5.09 22.80
C ASP A 108 5.02 -3.82 22.15
N LEU A 109 5.62 -3.93 20.96
CA LEU A 109 6.08 -2.77 20.21
C LEU A 109 4.93 -1.82 19.84
N MET A 110 3.76 -2.35 19.51
CA MET A 110 2.60 -1.54 19.15
C MET A 110 2.07 -0.74 20.36
N VAL A 111 2.01 -1.39 21.52
CA VAL A 111 1.61 -0.76 22.80
C VAL A 111 2.63 0.29 23.21
N ASP A 112 3.92 -0.01 23.18
CA ASP A 112 4.98 0.93 23.50
C ASP A 112 4.95 2.16 22.59
N THR A 113 4.72 1.95 21.29
CA THR A 113 4.59 3.04 20.31
C THR A 113 3.37 3.90 20.62
N TYR A 114 2.24 3.29 20.97
CA TYR A 114 1.02 4.01 21.33
C TYR A 114 1.23 4.84 22.61
N ILE A 115 1.75 4.24 23.67
CA ILE A 115 2.06 4.93 24.94
C ILE A 115 2.98 6.11 24.67
N LYS A 116 4.05 5.91 23.88
CA LYS A 116 4.99 6.97 23.53
C LYS A 116 4.32 8.12 22.78
N LEU A 117 3.47 7.85 21.79
CA LEU A 117 2.83 8.88 20.97
C LEU A 117 1.78 9.70 21.72
N TYR A 118 1.09 9.09 22.69
CA TYR A 118 -0.04 9.72 23.40
C TYR A 118 0.32 10.22 24.81
N THR A 119 1.28 9.61 25.50
CA THR A 119 1.80 10.12 26.79
C THR A 119 2.59 11.42 26.58
N SER A 120 3.32 11.55 25.47
CA SER A 120 4.04 12.80 25.11
C SER A 120 3.11 13.99 24.81
N LYS A 121 1.79 13.78 24.69
CA LYS A 121 0.78 14.84 24.52
C LYS A 121 -0.02 15.14 25.78
N SER A 122 0.15 14.35 26.83
CA SER A 122 -0.54 14.48 28.10
C SER A 122 0.45 14.86 29.19
N GLU A 123 1.05 16.04 29.09
CA GLU A 123 1.50 16.73 30.30
C GLU A 123 0.23 17.26 31.00
N LEU A 124 -0.36 16.42 31.86
CA LEU A 124 -1.33 16.87 32.86
C LEU A 124 -0.59 17.26 34.14
N PRO A 125 -1.11 18.26 34.87
CA PRO A 125 -0.39 19.00 35.89
C PRO A 125 0.01 18.11 37.06
N THR A 126 1.25 18.28 37.50
CA THR A 126 1.77 17.80 38.79
C THR A 126 0.84 18.24 39.91
N ASP A 127 0.04 17.30 40.43
CA ASP A 127 -0.62 17.44 41.72
C ASP A 127 0.42 17.20 42.81
N ASN A 128 0.91 18.29 43.39
CA ASN A 128 1.80 18.27 44.54
C ASN A 128 0.96 18.06 45.80
N SER A 129 0.55 16.82 46.09
CA SER A 129 0.05 16.46 47.41
C SER A 129 1.23 16.11 48.33
N GLU A 130 1.90 17.13 48.85
CA GLU A 130 2.70 17.00 50.07
C GLU A 130 1.75 17.00 51.28
N THR A 131 1.23 15.82 51.64
CA THR A 131 0.86 15.55 53.02
C THR A 131 2.13 15.42 53.85
N VAL A 132 2.56 16.52 54.49
CA VAL A 132 3.49 16.45 55.61
C VAL A 132 2.67 16.24 56.88
N GLU A 133 2.52 14.97 57.27
CA GLU A 133 2.41 14.63 58.68
C GLU A 133 3.76 14.96 59.34
N ASN A 134 3.77 15.82 60.36
CA ASN A 134 4.32 15.49 61.69
C ASN A 134 4.47 16.73 62.60
N THR A 135 3.86 16.59 63.78
CA THR A 135 4.06 17.27 65.08
C THR A 135 3.46 18.65 65.30
#